data_AF-A0A9D4PGE3-F1
#
_entry.id   AF-A0A9D4PGE3-F1
#
_cell.length_a   1.000
_cell.length_b   1.000
_cell.length_c   1.000
_cell.angle_alpha   90.00
_cell.angle_beta   90.00
_cell.angle_gamma   90.00
#
_symmetry.space_group_name_H-M   'P 1'
#
loop_
_entity.id
_entity.type
_entity.pdbx_description
1 polymer ?
#
loop_
_entity_poly.entity_id
_entity_poly.type
_entity_poly.pdbx_seq_one_letter_code
_entity_poly.pdbx_strand_id
1 'polypeptide(L)'
;MTPEEFKKLRSSLHFVDTEKPREADDMNRLWKVQPIIDAVRNRYFTTIPLLDELLKKGIDGTGTIMANRVRSVRFRSDSEMKQGDLVELNRNDEKVAIVKWKDSRTVLLASTCAGTTNVEPVKRWSKKEKKYIDVPAPEVVRRYNASMGGVDTCDRLVENYRVAVKTKKWTLKHRFNVEASGGSHNHRNFNAGGSVHGEYGLYPSRGGT
;
A
#
# COMPACT_ATOMS: atom_id res chain seq x y z
N MET A 1 4.08 37.37 -1.24
CA MET A 1 5.34 36.65 -0.99
C MET A 1 6.31 36.98 -2.11
N THR A 2 7.41 37.62 -1.78
CA THR A 2 8.46 37.98 -2.73
C THR A 2 9.37 36.78 -3.02
N PRO A 3 10.12 36.78 -4.14
CA PRO A 3 11.06 35.70 -4.46
C PRO A 3 12.12 35.48 -3.36
N GLU A 4 12.54 36.54 -2.67
CA GLU A 4 13.53 36.46 -1.59
C GLU A 4 12.95 35.90 -0.30
N GLU A 5 11.71 36.27 0.05
CA GLU A 5 10.97 35.66 1.14
C GLU A 5 10.77 34.16 0.92
N PHE A 6 10.42 33.76 -0.31
CA PHE A 6 10.25 32.35 -0.67
C PHE A 6 11.57 31.57 -0.57
N LYS A 7 12.68 32.13 -1.05
CA LYS A 7 14.02 31.50 -0.92
C LYS A 7 14.43 31.33 0.54
N LYS A 8 14.21 32.36 1.37
CA LYS A 8 14.51 32.31 2.81
C LYS A 8 13.69 31.24 3.51
N LEU A 9 12.36 31.27 3.34
CA LEU A 9 11.46 30.27 3.93
C LEU A 9 11.82 28.84 3.51
N ARG A 10 12.10 28.65 2.21
CA ARG A 10 12.54 27.36 1.68
C ARG A 10 13.85 26.89 2.30
N SER A 11 14.82 27.78 2.48
CA SER A 11 16.13 27.45 3.03
C SER A 11 16.05 27.03 4.50
N SER A 12 15.04 27.50 5.24
CA SER A 12 14.86 27.24 6.67
C SER A 12 13.91 26.08 6.98
N LEU A 13 13.43 25.34 5.98
CA LEU A 13 12.55 24.20 6.20
C LEU A 13 13.32 22.92 6.51
N HIS A 14 13.04 22.32 7.68
CA HIS A 14 13.65 21.09 8.17
C HIS A 14 12.56 20.09 8.62
N PHE A 15 12.77 18.80 8.38
CA PHE A 15 11.84 17.72 8.77
C PHE A 15 12.11 17.14 10.15
N VAL A 16 13.31 17.39 10.66
CA VAL A 16 13.79 16.95 11.96
C VAL A 16 14.50 18.14 12.57
N ASP A 17 14.40 18.25 13.89
CA ASP A 17 15.15 19.22 14.68
C ASP A 17 16.66 19.01 14.44
N THR A 18 17.30 20.00 13.79
CA THR A 18 18.72 19.96 13.48
C THR A 18 19.60 20.54 14.59
N GLU A 19 19.00 21.10 15.64
CA GLU A 19 19.74 21.68 16.77
C GLU A 19 20.10 20.62 17.83
N LYS A 20 19.44 19.46 17.79
CA LYS A 20 19.78 18.34 18.66
C LYS A 20 21.12 17.71 18.23
N PRO A 21 22.09 17.57 19.15
CA PRO A 21 23.35 16.93 18.85
C PRO A 21 23.14 15.46 18.50
N ARG A 22 23.83 15.01 17.45
CA ARG A 22 23.81 13.62 17.00
C ARG A 22 24.80 12.82 17.82
N GLU A 23 24.43 11.61 18.21
CA GLU A 23 25.39 10.65 18.76
C GLU A 23 26.46 10.34 17.71
N ALA A 24 27.73 10.36 18.12
CA ALA A 24 28.87 10.34 17.21
C ALA A 24 28.96 9.05 16.34
N ASP A 25 28.30 7.97 16.76
CA ASP A 25 28.30 6.66 16.10
C ASP A 25 27.00 6.36 15.31
N ASP A 26 26.11 7.35 15.15
CA ASP A 26 24.93 7.14 14.33
C ASP A 26 25.34 7.06 12.83
N MET A 27 25.26 5.85 12.28
CA MET A 27 25.56 5.57 10.86
C MET A 27 24.36 5.77 9.92
N ASN A 28 23.20 6.19 10.43
CA ASN A 28 21.98 6.32 9.63
C ASN A 28 22.05 7.49 8.65
N ARG A 29 22.38 7.19 7.37
CA ARG A 29 22.41 8.18 6.27
C ARG A 29 21.05 8.85 5.99
N LEU A 30 19.94 8.27 6.44
CA LEU A 30 18.57 8.73 6.19
C LEU A 30 17.91 9.36 7.43
N TRP A 31 18.67 9.67 8.50
CA TRP A 31 18.16 10.17 9.77
C TRP A 31 17.17 11.36 9.65
N LYS A 32 17.39 12.26 8.67
CA LYS A 32 16.54 13.43 8.42
C LYS A 32 15.11 13.12 7.98
N VAL A 33 14.85 11.90 7.53
CA VAL A 33 13.51 11.42 7.15
C VAL A 33 13.15 10.13 7.90
N GLN A 34 14.04 9.64 8.75
CA GLN A 34 13.86 8.39 9.48
C GLN A 34 12.54 8.34 10.28
N PRO A 35 12.11 9.42 10.97
CA PRO A 35 10.80 9.41 11.64
C PRO A 35 9.62 9.19 10.68
N ILE A 36 9.70 9.70 9.45
CA ILE A 36 8.69 9.49 8.42
C ILE A 36 8.75 8.05 7.91
N ILE A 37 9.96 7.52 7.66
CA ILE A 37 10.16 6.12 7.24
C ILE A 37 9.61 5.17 8.30
N ASP A 38 9.91 5.40 9.57
CA ASP A 38 9.44 4.54 10.67
C ASP A 38 7.94 4.67 10.88
N ALA A 39 7.38 5.87 10.80
CA ALA A 39 5.93 6.08 10.83
C ALA A 39 5.24 5.32 9.68
N VAL A 40 5.77 5.39 8.46
CA VAL A 40 5.23 4.67 7.31
C VAL A 40 5.39 3.15 7.49
N ARG A 41 6.61 2.68 7.79
CA ARG A 41 6.91 1.26 7.94
C ARG A 41 6.11 0.60 9.05
N ASN A 42 5.99 1.26 10.19
CA ASN A 42 5.36 0.68 11.38
C ASN A 42 3.82 0.83 11.35
N ARG A 43 3.27 1.82 10.63
CA ARG A 43 1.83 2.12 10.62
C ARG A 43 1.09 1.81 9.32
N TYR A 44 1.73 1.84 8.15
CA TYR A 44 1.03 1.83 6.84
C TYR A 44 0.99 0.49 6.11
N PHE A 45 1.74 -0.51 6.55
CA PHE A 45 1.68 -1.83 5.92
C PHE A 45 0.82 -2.77 6.77
N THR A 46 -0.02 -3.58 6.12
CA THR A 46 -0.96 -4.53 6.72
C THR A 46 -0.42 -5.20 7.99
N THR A 47 -1.12 -5.03 9.11
CA THR A 47 -0.89 -5.76 10.37
C THR A 47 -2.21 -6.38 10.83
N ILE A 48 -2.13 -7.45 11.62
CA ILE A 48 -3.35 -8.08 12.17
C ILE A 48 -4.14 -7.08 13.04
N PRO A 49 -3.53 -6.29 13.95
CA PRO A 49 -4.26 -5.28 14.70
C PRO A 49 -4.93 -4.21 13.83
N LEU A 50 -4.31 -3.81 12.71
CA LEU A 50 -4.94 -2.88 11.79
C LEU A 50 -6.20 -3.49 11.15
N LEU A 51 -6.14 -4.75 10.73
CA LEU A 51 -7.31 -5.45 10.19
C LEU A 51 -8.43 -5.55 11.24
N ASP A 52 -8.09 -5.76 12.51
CA ASP A 52 -9.08 -5.73 13.60
C ASP A 52 -9.77 -4.38 13.77
N GLU A 53 -9.01 -3.29 13.73
CA GLU A 53 -9.58 -1.95 13.83
C GLU A 53 -10.44 -1.58 12.61
N LEU A 54 -10.08 -2.08 11.42
CA LEU A 54 -10.89 -1.93 10.21
C LEU A 54 -12.20 -2.74 10.31
N LEU A 55 -12.12 -3.99 10.76
CA LEU A 55 -13.30 -4.83 11.01
C LEU A 55 -14.27 -4.18 12.00
N LYS A 56 -13.76 -3.60 13.10
CA LYS A 56 -14.59 -2.85 14.07
C LYS A 56 -15.33 -1.67 13.44
N LYS A 57 -14.77 -1.09 12.38
CA LYS A 57 -15.36 0.02 11.61
C LYS A 57 -16.23 -0.45 10.44
N GLY A 58 -16.40 -1.76 10.26
CA GLY A 58 -17.12 -2.34 9.11
C GLY A 58 -16.39 -2.16 7.79
N ILE A 59 -15.06 -1.98 7.83
CA ILE A 59 -14.22 -1.80 6.65
C ILE A 59 -13.42 -3.08 6.43
N ASP A 60 -13.50 -3.62 5.22
CA ASP A 60 -12.67 -4.75 4.82
C ASP A 60 -11.28 -4.32 4.38
N GLY A 61 -10.28 -5.13 4.72
CA GLY A 61 -8.89 -4.88 4.42
C GLY A 61 -8.21 -6.10 3.79
N THR A 62 -7.46 -5.85 2.72
CA THR A 62 -6.57 -6.84 2.10
C THR A 62 -5.22 -6.19 1.83
N GLY A 63 -4.13 -6.88 2.18
CA GLY A 63 -2.81 -6.37 1.84
C GLY A 63 -1.69 -7.35 2.11
N THR A 64 -0.50 -7.01 1.60
CA THR A 64 0.71 -7.80 1.85
C THR A 64 1.14 -7.62 3.30
N ILE A 65 1.54 -8.72 3.93
CA ILE A 65 2.02 -8.74 5.32
C ILE A 65 3.44 -9.30 5.36
N MET A 66 4.31 -8.65 6.13
CA MET A 66 5.67 -9.13 6.29
C MET A 66 5.71 -10.37 7.19
N ALA A 67 6.51 -11.37 6.83
CA ALA A 67 6.60 -12.64 7.55
C ALA A 67 6.98 -12.47 9.04
N ASN A 68 7.78 -11.44 9.37
CA ASN A 68 8.14 -11.12 10.76
C ASN A 68 6.95 -10.68 11.62
N ARG A 69 5.81 -10.33 11.03
CA ARG A 69 4.58 -9.92 11.72
C ARG A 69 3.64 -11.08 12.04
N VAL A 70 3.93 -12.27 11.52
CA VAL A 70 3.11 -13.48 11.72
C VAL A 70 3.97 -14.66 12.20
N ARG A 71 5.02 -14.39 12.99
CA ARG A 71 5.98 -15.40 13.46
C ARG A 71 5.36 -16.55 14.27
N SER A 72 4.21 -16.30 14.90
CA SER A 72 3.45 -17.32 15.62
C SER A 72 2.86 -18.38 14.69
N VAL A 73 2.72 -18.06 13.39
CA VAL A 73 2.12 -18.92 12.38
C VAL A 73 3.22 -19.63 11.62
N ARG A 74 3.19 -20.97 11.62
CA ARG A 74 4.15 -21.79 10.88
C ARG A 74 3.59 -22.14 9.50
N PHE A 75 4.23 -21.60 8.46
CA PHE A 75 4.01 -22.01 7.09
C PHE A 75 5.05 -23.06 6.67
N ARG A 76 4.72 -23.87 5.66
CA ARG A 76 5.72 -24.68 4.93
C ARG A 76 6.85 -23.79 4.40
N SER A 77 8.05 -24.35 4.33
CA SER A 77 9.21 -23.59 3.87
C SER A 77 9.09 -23.22 2.39
N ASP A 78 9.76 -22.13 2.00
CA ASP A 78 9.71 -21.64 0.62
C ASP A 78 10.33 -22.59 -0.40
N SER A 79 11.21 -23.50 0.05
CA SER A 79 11.85 -24.55 -0.75
C SER A 79 10.93 -25.73 -1.04
N GLU A 80 9.94 -25.97 -0.17
CA GLU A 80 8.97 -27.05 -0.34
C GLU A 80 7.79 -26.65 -1.23
N MET A 81 7.63 -25.35 -1.50
CA MET A 81 6.55 -24.81 -2.31
C MET A 81 6.95 -24.69 -3.79
N LYS A 82 6.15 -25.25 -4.67
CA LYS A 82 6.23 -25.07 -6.13
C LYS A 82 5.47 -23.82 -6.57
N GLN A 83 5.78 -23.30 -7.75
CA GLN A 83 5.05 -22.16 -8.31
C GLN A 83 3.56 -22.53 -8.52
N GLY A 84 2.66 -21.69 -8.02
CA GLY A 84 1.23 -21.94 -7.94
C GLY A 84 0.77 -22.47 -6.59
N ASP A 85 1.67 -22.95 -5.73
CA ASP A 85 1.29 -23.46 -4.42
C ASP A 85 0.73 -22.35 -3.54
N LEU A 86 -0.33 -22.70 -2.81
CA LEU A 86 -1.03 -21.84 -1.88
C LEU A 86 -1.20 -22.54 -0.53
N VAL A 87 -1.15 -21.76 0.54
CA VAL A 87 -1.44 -22.18 1.91
C VAL A 87 -2.27 -21.09 2.55
N GLU A 88 -3.45 -21.43 3.03
CA GLU A 88 -4.30 -20.54 3.83
C GLU A 88 -4.26 -20.97 5.28
N LEU A 89 -4.14 -20.00 6.18
CA LEU A 89 -4.30 -20.18 7.61
C LEU A 89 -5.24 -19.11 8.13
N ASN A 90 -6.34 -19.55 8.74
CA ASN A 90 -7.31 -18.67 9.34
C ASN A 90 -6.97 -18.42 10.80
N ARG A 91 -7.21 -17.19 11.25
CA ARG A 91 -7.20 -16.87 12.67
C ARG A 91 -8.31 -17.65 13.38
N ASN A 92 -8.16 -17.93 14.67
CA ASN A 92 -9.11 -18.72 15.47
C ASN A 92 -10.57 -18.23 15.41
N ASP A 93 -10.80 -16.95 15.13
CA ASP A 93 -12.14 -16.36 14.99
C ASP A 93 -12.66 -16.35 13.54
N GLU A 94 -11.89 -16.92 12.59
CA GLU A 94 -12.16 -17.00 11.15
C GLU A 94 -12.36 -15.65 10.44
N LYS A 95 -12.08 -14.52 11.12
CA LYS A 95 -12.27 -13.17 10.56
C LYS A 95 -11.10 -12.67 9.72
N VAL A 96 -9.94 -13.28 9.87
CA VAL A 96 -8.73 -12.89 9.15
C VAL A 96 -8.08 -14.14 8.56
N ALA A 97 -7.99 -14.18 7.24
CA ALA A 97 -7.27 -15.17 6.48
C ALA A 97 -5.84 -14.68 6.19
N ILE A 98 -4.85 -15.52 6.49
CA ILE A 98 -3.46 -15.30 6.09
C ILE A 98 -3.13 -16.30 4.99
N VAL A 99 -2.83 -15.78 3.81
CA VAL A 99 -2.59 -16.58 2.61
C VAL A 99 -1.15 -16.44 2.17
N LYS A 100 -0.43 -17.56 2.10
CA LYS A 100 0.90 -17.68 1.51
C LYS A 100 0.76 -18.26 0.11
N TRP A 101 1.23 -17.52 -0.89
CA TRP A 101 1.17 -17.92 -2.30
C TRP A 101 2.55 -17.86 -2.93
N LYS A 102 2.92 -18.90 -3.68
CA LYS A 102 4.21 -19.01 -4.35
C LYS A 102 4.06 -18.69 -5.84
N ASP A 103 4.52 -17.50 -6.25
CA ASP A 103 4.79 -17.22 -7.67
C ASP A 103 6.28 -17.49 -7.97
N SER A 104 6.93 -16.65 -8.78
CA SER A 104 8.38 -16.55 -8.90
C SER A 104 9.06 -16.27 -7.56
N ARG A 105 8.37 -15.51 -6.69
CA ARG A 105 8.72 -15.28 -5.29
C ARG A 105 7.50 -15.56 -4.43
N THR A 106 7.75 -15.90 -3.18
CA THR A 106 6.70 -16.12 -2.19
C THR A 106 6.11 -14.79 -1.75
N VAL A 107 4.79 -14.71 -1.73
CA VAL A 107 4.02 -13.55 -1.26
C VAL A 107 3.15 -14.00 -0.10
N LEU A 108 3.07 -13.15 0.92
CA LEU A 108 2.22 -13.37 2.07
C LEU A 108 1.20 -12.22 2.16
N LEU A 109 -0.07 -12.58 2.24
CA LEU A 109 -1.21 -11.67 2.26
C LEU A 109 -2.04 -11.93 3.52
N ALA A 110 -2.62 -10.87 4.06
CA ALA A 110 -3.65 -10.95 5.08
C ALA A 110 -4.91 -10.24 4.58
N SER A 111 -6.07 -10.83 4.86
CA SER A 111 -7.34 -10.37 4.30
C SER A 111 -8.50 -10.68 5.23
N THR A 112 -9.48 -9.79 5.30
CA THR A 112 -10.73 -9.98 6.06
C THR A 112 -11.90 -10.45 5.21
N CYS A 113 -11.80 -10.29 3.88
CA CYS A 113 -12.94 -10.47 2.96
C CYS A 113 -12.71 -11.50 1.86
N ALA A 114 -11.51 -12.07 1.77
CA ALA A 114 -11.15 -13.03 0.73
C ALA A 114 -10.02 -13.95 1.19
N GLY A 115 -10.18 -15.25 0.95
CA GLY A 115 -9.17 -16.29 1.18
C GLY A 115 -8.74 -16.98 -0.12
N THR A 116 -8.64 -18.30 -0.07
CA THR A 116 -8.28 -19.20 -1.19
C THR A 116 -9.45 -19.92 -1.80
N THR A 117 -10.68 -19.60 -1.39
CA THR A 117 -11.91 -20.29 -1.81
C THR A 117 -12.07 -20.38 -3.32
N ASN A 118 -11.75 -19.30 -4.05
CA ASN A 118 -11.73 -19.29 -5.51
C ASN A 118 -10.29 -19.19 -6.01
N VAL A 119 -9.85 -20.19 -6.77
CA VAL A 119 -8.53 -20.23 -7.40
C VAL A 119 -8.73 -20.20 -8.91
N GLU A 120 -8.18 -19.18 -9.55
CA GLU A 120 -8.23 -19.01 -11.00
C GLU A 120 -6.82 -18.87 -11.56
N PRO A 121 -6.54 -19.41 -12.77
CA PRO A 121 -5.25 -19.26 -13.40
C PRO A 121 -5.00 -17.80 -13.81
N VAL A 122 -3.79 -17.30 -13.54
CA VAL A 122 -3.30 -16.00 -14.00
C VAL A 122 -2.11 -16.20 -14.92
N LYS A 123 -2.13 -15.54 -16.08
CA LYS A 123 -1.02 -15.57 -17.04
C LYS A 123 0.21 -14.87 -16.48
N ARG A 124 1.33 -15.59 -16.41
CA ARG A 124 2.63 -15.08 -15.97
C ARG A 124 3.71 -15.41 -16.99
N TRP A 125 4.60 -14.45 -17.24
CA TRP A 125 5.75 -14.70 -18.10
C TRP A 125 6.80 -15.55 -17.37
N SER A 126 7.07 -16.76 -17.87
CA SER A 126 8.14 -17.61 -17.36
C SER A 126 9.45 -17.32 -18.09
N LYS A 127 10.47 -16.85 -17.36
CA LYS A 127 11.81 -16.66 -17.93
C LYS A 127 12.47 -17.98 -18.34
N LYS A 128 12.16 -19.07 -17.62
CA LYS A 128 12.70 -20.41 -17.89
C LYS A 128 12.16 -20.98 -19.20
N GLU A 129 10.86 -20.83 -19.42
CA GLU A 129 10.18 -21.39 -20.59
C GLU A 129 10.02 -20.38 -21.74
N LYS A 130 10.37 -19.11 -21.52
CA LYS A 130 10.22 -17.99 -22.46
C LYS A 130 8.82 -17.90 -23.09
N LYS A 131 7.79 -18.23 -22.29
CA LYS A 131 6.38 -18.17 -22.69
C LYS A 131 5.53 -17.76 -21.49
N TYR A 132 4.29 -17.38 -21.79
CA TYR A 132 3.27 -17.23 -20.76
C TYR A 132 2.83 -18.60 -20.26
N ILE A 133 2.82 -18.77 -18.95
CA ILE A 133 2.31 -19.93 -18.23
C ILE A 133 1.11 -19.51 -17.39
N ASP A 134 0.19 -20.43 -17.18
CA ASP A 134 -0.95 -20.24 -16.29
C ASP A 134 -0.55 -20.69 -14.88
N VAL A 135 -0.57 -19.74 -13.94
CA VAL A 135 -0.24 -19.99 -12.54
C VAL A 135 -1.53 -19.88 -11.72
N PRO A 136 -1.92 -20.92 -10.95
CA PRO A 136 -3.06 -20.84 -10.05
C PRO A 136 -2.89 -19.68 -9.07
N ALA A 137 -3.86 -18.78 -9.00
CA ALA A 137 -3.85 -17.64 -8.10
C ALA A 137 -5.16 -17.57 -7.29
N PRO A 138 -5.07 -17.44 -5.96
CA PRO A 138 -6.26 -17.31 -5.13
C PRO A 138 -6.91 -15.94 -5.30
N GLU A 139 -8.21 -15.86 -4.98
CA GLU A 139 -9.01 -14.65 -5.08
C GLU A 139 -8.38 -13.45 -4.37
N VAL A 140 -7.81 -13.66 -3.17
CA VAL A 140 -7.12 -12.62 -2.40
C VAL A 140 -5.99 -11.94 -3.20
N VAL A 141 -5.23 -12.70 -4.01
CA VAL A 141 -4.14 -12.16 -4.84
C VAL A 141 -4.71 -11.30 -5.96
N ARG A 142 -5.84 -11.71 -6.56
CA ARG A 142 -6.48 -10.94 -7.61
C ARG A 142 -7.06 -9.63 -7.08
N ARG A 143 -7.81 -9.68 -5.97
CA ARG A 143 -8.37 -8.48 -5.32
C ARG A 143 -7.27 -7.50 -4.93
N TYR A 144 -6.16 -8.01 -4.40
CA TYR A 144 -4.98 -7.20 -4.12
C TYR A 144 -4.43 -6.54 -5.40
N ASN A 145 -4.15 -7.31 -6.46
CA ASN A 145 -3.59 -6.78 -7.70
C ASN A 145 -4.52 -5.77 -8.40
N ALA A 146 -5.84 -6.01 -8.38
CA ALA A 146 -6.83 -5.08 -8.92
C ALA A 146 -6.80 -3.73 -8.19
N SER A 147 -6.64 -3.76 -6.86
CA SER A 147 -6.54 -2.56 -6.03
C SER A 147 -5.21 -1.81 -6.20
N MET A 148 -4.11 -2.54 -6.43
CA MET A 148 -2.78 -1.96 -6.65
C MET A 148 -2.69 -1.09 -7.92
N GLY A 149 -3.53 -1.35 -8.94
CA GLY A 149 -3.56 -0.51 -10.15
C GLY A 149 -3.91 0.96 -9.87
N GLY A 150 -4.62 1.26 -8.77
CA GLY A 150 -4.85 2.62 -8.32
C GLY A 150 -3.58 3.32 -7.84
N VAL A 151 -2.69 2.59 -7.17
CA VAL A 151 -1.39 3.12 -6.69
C VAL A 151 -0.48 3.41 -7.88
N ASP A 152 -0.34 2.47 -8.82
CA ASP A 152 0.47 2.66 -10.03
C ASP A 152 -0.04 3.85 -10.87
N THR A 153 -1.36 4.04 -10.90
CA THR A 153 -1.97 5.19 -11.57
C THR A 153 -1.63 6.49 -10.85
N CYS A 154 -1.70 6.53 -9.53
CA CYS A 154 -1.27 7.68 -8.74
C CYS A 154 0.21 7.99 -8.97
N ASP A 155 1.09 7.00 -8.96
CA ASP A 155 2.53 7.16 -9.22
C ASP A 155 2.78 7.74 -10.62
N ARG A 156 2.07 7.24 -11.63
CA ARG A 156 2.12 7.78 -13.00
C ARG A 156 1.64 9.23 -13.06
N LEU A 157 0.61 9.59 -12.30
CA LEU A 157 0.13 10.97 -12.22
C LEU A 157 1.14 11.87 -11.51
N VAL A 158 1.77 11.40 -10.43
CA VAL A 158 2.85 12.12 -9.72
C VAL A 158 4.01 12.40 -10.68
N GLU A 159 4.37 11.42 -11.50
CA GLU A 159 5.43 11.57 -12.51
C GLU A 159 5.05 12.60 -13.58
N ASN A 160 3.83 12.50 -14.13
CA ASN A 160 3.34 13.40 -15.17
C ASN A 160 3.21 14.87 -14.70
N TYR A 161 2.84 15.10 -13.43
CA TYR A 161 2.63 16.44 -12.88
C TYR A 161 3.76 16.87 -11.92
N ARG A 162 4.94 16.29 -12.06
CA ARG A 162 6.07 16.56 -11.17
C ARG A 162 6.52 18.01 -11.26
N VAL A 163 6.45 18.74 -10.15
CA VAL A 163 7.04 20.08 -10.06
C VAL A 163 8.56 19.96 -9.89
N ALA A 164 9.29 20.18 -10.99
CA ALA A 164 10.75 20.10 -11.02
C ALA A 164 11.39 21.32 -10.33
N VAL A 165 11.61 21.22 -9.02
CA VAL A 165 12.26 22.30 -8.27
C VAL A 165 13.77 22.09 -8.17
N LYS A 166 14.57 23.01 -8.76
CA LYS A 166 16.04 23.00 -8.62
C LYS A 166 16.46 23.31 -7.18
N THR A 167 17.05 22.34 -6.47
CA THR A 167 17.61 22.51 -5.12
C THR A 167 18.69 21.51 -4.81
N LYS A 168 19.66 21.92 -3.99
CA LYS A 168 20.71 21.05 -3.43
C LYS A 168 20.22 20.27 -2.19
N LYS A 169 19.08 20.65 -1.60
CA LYS A 169 18.48 19.95 -0.44
C LYS A 169 17.50 18.86 -0.92
N TRP A 170 17.93 17.61 -0.87
CA TRP A 170 17.15 16.47 -1.38
C TRP A 170 15.80 16.24 -0.67
N THR A 171 15.67 16.64 0.59
CA THR A 171 14.44 16.55 1.38
C THR A 171 13.33 17.46 0.83
N LEU A 172 13.70 18.67 0.37
CA LEU A 172 12.76 19.59 -0.27
C LEU A 172 12.27 19.06 -1.62
N LYS A 173 13.13 18.35 -2.36
CA LYS A 173 12.76 17.71 -3.64
C LYS A 173 11.65 16.68 -3.45
N HIS A 174 11.57 15.99 -2.30
CA HIS A 174 10.50 15.04 -2.01
C HIS A 174 9.18 15.75 -1.69
N ARG A 175 9.20 16.79 -0.84
CA ARG A 175 8.01 17.55 -0.44
C ARG A 175 7.20 18.10 -1.63
N PHE A 176 7.86 18.80 -2.55
CA PHE A 176 7.18 19.45 -3.67
C PHE A 176 6.55 18.46 -4.66
N ASN A 177 7.07 17.24 -4.78
CA ASN A 177 6.44 16.23 -5.63
C ASN A 177 5.12 15.72 -5.01
N VAL A 178 5.07 15.59 -3.68
CA VAL A 178 3.86 15.16 -2.94
C VAL A 178 2.74 16.21 -3.04
N GLU A 179 3.06 17.49 -2.84
CA GLU A 179 2.08 18.59 -2.88
C GLU A 179 1.45 18.77 -4.28
N ALA A 180 2.25 18.64 -5.36
CA ALA A 180 1.76 18.74 -6.73
C ALA A 180 0.73 17.65 -7.09
N SER A 181 0.87 16.47 -6.48
CA SER A 181 0.02 15.31 -6.72
C SER A 181 -1.33 15.43 -6.03
N GLY A 182 -1.35 16.00 -4.81
CA GLY A 182 -2.58 16.33 -4.08
C GLY A 182 -3.38 17.46 -4.74
N GLY A 183 -2.71 18.47 -5.30
CA GLY A 183 -3.35 19.60 -5.98
C GLY A 183 -4.12 19.21 -7.26
N SER A 184 -3.55 18.30 -8.07
CA SER A 184 -4.22 17.79 -9.29
C SER A 184 -5.48 16.98 -9.00
N HIS A 185 -5.59 16.36 -7.82
CA HIS A 185 -6.78 15.60 -7.41
C HIS A 185 -7.96 16.53 -7.10
N ASN A 186 -7.70 17.66 -6.43
CA ASN A 186 -8.74 18.64 -6.10
C ASN A 186 -9.26 19.41 -7.32
N HIS A 187 -8.43 19.66 -8.32
CA HIS A 187 -8.84 20.42 -9.51
C HIS A 187 -9.77 19.64 -10.46
N ARG A 188 -9.73 18.29 -10.48
CA ARG A 188 -10.67 17.48 -11.27
C ARG A 188 -12.05 17.37 -10.61
N ASN A 189 -12.11 17.36 -9.27
CA ASN A 189 -13.38 17.31 -8.55
C ASN A 189 -14.16 18.64 -8.64
N PHE A 190 -13.49 19.77 -8.87
CA PHE A 190 -14.15 21.06 -9.09
C PHE A 190 -14.71 21.25 -10.50
N ASN A 191 -14.18 20.54 -11.52
CA ASN A 191 -14.66 20.63 -12.91
C ASN A 191 -15.67 19.54 -13.30
N ALA A 192 -15.97 18.59 -12.40
CA ALA A 192 -17.11 17.69 -12.51
C ALA A 192 -18.34 18.29 -11.81
N GLY A 193 -18.66 19.55 -12.10
CA GLY A 193 -19.92 20.19 -11.74
C GLY A 193 -21.05 19.67 -12.63
N GLY A 194 -21.45 18.42 -12.41
CA GLY A 194 -22.64 17.81 -12.99
C GLY A 194 -23.64 17.51 -11.87
N SER A 195 -24.69 18.32 -11.79
CA SER A 195 -25.83 18.14 -10.88
C SER A 195 -26.33 16.70 -10.88
N VAL A 196 -26.34 16.04 -9.72
CA VAL A 196 -27.17 14.86 -9.47
C VAL A 196 -27.82 15.03 -8.10
N HIS A 197 -29.04 15.58 -8.11
CA HIS A 197 -30.04 15.21 -7.12
C HIS A 197 -30.30 13.71 -7.27
N GLY A 198 -30.06 12.93 -6.22
CA GLY A 198 -30.34 11.51 -6.17
C GLY A 198 -30.60 11.10 -4.73
N GLU A 199 -31.88 10.88 -4.43
CA GLU A 199 -32.43 10.53 -3.13
C GLU A 199 -31.77 9.25 -2.57
N TYR A 200 -31.39 9.29 -1.28
CA TYR A 200 -31.00 8.09 -0.53
C TYR A 200 -32.26 7.27 -0.20
N GLY A 201 -32.70 6.45 -1.16
CA GLY A 201 -33.71 5.42 -0.94
C GLY A 201 -33.11 4.20 -0.24
N LEU A 202 -33.27 4.12 1.07
CA LEU A 202 -33.06 2.89 1.86
C LEU A 202 -34.17 1.89 1.52
N TYR A 203 -33.83 0.71 1.00
CA TYR A 203 -34.77 -0.42 0.93
C TYR A 203 -34.40 -1.48 1.96
N PRO A 204 -35.35 -1.95 2.79
CA PRO A 204 -35.11 -3.01 3.74
C PRO A 204 -35.16 -4.39 3.07
N SER A 205 -34.20 -5.23 3.45
CA SER A 205 -34.18 -6.67 3.20
C SER A 205 -35.37 -7.36 3.89
N ARG A 206 -36.13 -8.17 3.15
CA ARG A 206 -36.97 -9.26 3.66
C ARG A 206 -36.60 -10.48 2.81
N GLY A 207 -36.11 -11.59 3.35
CA GLY A 207 -36.64 -12.36 4.47
C GLY A 207 -37.40 -13.54 3.85
N GLY A 208 -36.86 -14.75 4.01
CA GLY A 208 -37.32 -15.94 3.28
C GLY A 208 -38.60 -16.57 3.80
N THR A 209 -39.14 -17.45 2.95
CA THR A 209 -39.47 -18.87 3.22
C THR A 209 -39.31 -19.62 1.91
#